data_AF-A0A256XBL1-F1
#
_entry.id   AF-A0A256XBL1-F1
#
_cell.length_a   1.000
_cell.length_b   1.000
_cell.length_c   1.000
_cell.angle_alpha   90.00
_cell.angle_beta   90.00
_cell.angle_gamma   90.00
#
_symmetry.space_group_name_H-M   'P 1'
#
loop_
_entity.id
_entity.type
_entity.pdbx_description
1 polymer ?
#
loop_
_entity_poly.entity_id
_entity_poly.type
_entity_poly.pdbx_seq_one_letter_code
_entity_poly.pdbx_strand_id
1 'polypeptide(L)'
;MLLIKTLKNLENIAASRIQEMFPTAIVESKPRGSVGIVFVKNIDPEPDIINTIKQKVYEVEKVLPVYASCKASIDEISEAAAKVALRLISKNDTFASIYPILTKLYGLKFSTTRHLFQ
;
A
#
# COMPACT_ATOMS: atom_id res chain seq x y z
N MET A 1 8.55 2.12 0.01
CA MET A 1 7.64 3.20 -0.43
C MET A 1 6.22 2.89 0.05
N LEU A 2 5.38 3.91 0.16
CA LEU A 2 3.95 3.77 0.47
C LEU A 2 3.10 4.32 -0.67
N LEU A 3 2.01 3.61 -0.96
CA LEU A 3 0.93 4.06 -1.81
C LEU A 3 -0.24 4.48 -0.92
N ILE A 4 -0.67 5.73 -1.02
CA ILE A 4 -1.70 6.27 -0.14
C ILE A 4 -2.95 6.58 -0.94
N LYS A 5 -4.07 6.07 -0.45
CA LYS A 5 -5.41 6.41 -0.94
C LYS A 5 -5.99 7.51 -0.06
N THR A 6 -6.48 8.57 -0.68
CA THR A 6 -7.13 9.69 0.00
C THR A 6 -8.56 9.86 -0.51
N LEU A 7 -9.36 10.66 0.21
CA LEU A 7 -10.54 11.26 -0.41
C LEU A 7 -10.10 12.08 -1.63
N LYS A 8 -10.92 12.06 -2.69
CA LYS A 8 -10.64 12.79 -3.92
C LYS A 8 -10.48 14.29 -3.64
N ASN A 9 -9.52 14.92 -4.28
CA ASN A 9 -9.18 16.34 -4.16
C ASN A 9 -8.52 16.77 -2.83
N LEU A 10 -8.23 15.83 -1.92
CA LEU A 10 -7.48 16.10 -0.68
C LEU A 10 -6.01 15.65 -0.76
N GLU A 11 -5.54 15.22 -1.92
CA GLU A 11 -4.19 14.65 -2.12
C GLU A 11 -3.09 15.65 -1.77
N ASN A 12 -3.29 16.93 -2.11
CA ASN A 12 -2.32 17.99 -1.83
C ASN A 12 -2.18 18.26 -0.32
N ILE A 13 -3.30 18.24 0.41
CA ILE A 13 -3.30 18.43 1.87
C ILE A 13 -2.64 17.23 2.53
N ALA A 14 -3.04 16.01 2.15
CA ALA A 14 -2.42 14.78 2.64
C ALA A 14 -0.90 14.78 2.36
N ALA A 15 -0.50 15.11 1.14
CA ALA A 15 0.90 15.15 0.75
C ALA A 15 1.71 16.17 1.58
N SER A 16 1.20 17.38 1.80
CA SER A 16 1.85 18.39 2.63
C SER A 16 2.06 17.89 4.06
N ARG A 17 1.00 17.35 4.68
CA ARG A 17 1.06 16.83 6.06
C ARG A 17 2.05 15.68 6.20
N ILE A 18 2.09 14.78 5.22
CA ILE A 18 3.05 13.66 5.21
C ILE A 18 4.48 14.19 5.04
N GLN A 19 4.70 15.16 4.15
CA GLN A 19 6.01 15.77 3.92
C GLN A 19 6.54 16.49 5.17
N GLU A 20 5.67 17.17 5.92
CA GLU A 20 6.00 17.80 7.20
C GLU A 20 6.41 16.76 8.26
N MET A 21 5.70 15.64 8.33
CA MET A 21 5.99 14.55 9.28
C MET A 21 7.27 13.77 8.93
N PHE A 22 7.58 13.63 7.64
CA PHE A 22 8.72 12.88 7.14
C PHE A 22 9.53 13.74 6.14
N PRO A 23 10.37 14.68 6.63
CA PRO A 23 11.07 15.64 5.76
C PRO A 23 11.99 15.01 4.71
N THR A 24 12.48 13.80 4.95
CA THR A 24 13.34 13.05 4.02
C THR A 24 12.57 12.24 2.98
N ALA A 25 11.26 12.08 3.14
CA ALA A 25 10.42 11.39 2.18
C ALA A 25 10.24 12.25 0.91
N ILE A 26 10.04 11.59 -0.22
CA ILE A 26 9.65 12.26 -1.48
C ILE A 26 8.16 12.00 -1.67
N VAL A 27 7.34 13.03 -1.48
CA VAL A 27 5.88 12.94 -1.55
C VAL A 27 5.36 13.54 -2.85
N GLU A 28 4.62 12.74 -3.63
CA GLU A 28 4.05 13.13 -4.92
C GLU A 28 2.52 12.99 -4.86
N SER A 29 1.81 14.12 -4.90
CA SER A 29 0.35 14.14 -5.01
C SER A 29 -0.10 13.92 -6.44
N LYS A 30 -1.23 13.22 -6.63
CA LYS A 30 -1.84 12.94 -7.94
C LYS A 30 -0.82 12.46 -8.98
N PRO A 31 -0.04 11.41 -8.69
CA PRO A 31 0.99 10.93 -9.59
C PRO A 31 0.38 10.62 -10.96
N ARG A 32 0.94 11.23 -12.00
CA ARG A 32 0.44 11.12 -13.39
C ARG A 32 -1.05 11.50 -13.57
N GLY A 33 -1.57 12.41 -12.73
CA GLY A 33 -2.98 12.83 -12.76
C GLY A 33 -3.95 11.88 -12.05
N SER A 34 -3.46 10.88 -11.33
CA SER A 34 -4.30 9.89 -10.63
C SER A 34 -4.96 10.51 -9.40
N VAL A 35 -6.23 10.91 -9.52
CA VAL A 35 -7.02 11.48 -8.41
C VAL A 35 -7.27 10.43 -7.32
N GLY A 36 -7.14 10.84 -6.06
CA GLY A 36 -7.28 10.03 -4.86
C GLY A 36 -6.01 9.30 -4.44
N ILE A 37 -4.86 9.59 -5.06
CA ILE A 37 -3.60 8.87 -4.86
C ILE A 37 -2.46 9.82 -4.49
N VAL A 38 -1.62 9.40 -3.55
CA VAL A 38 -0.34 10.01 -3.19
C VAL A 38 0.74 8.93 -3.15
N PHE A 39 1.91 9.20 -3.73
CA PHE A 39 3.09 8.34 -3.58
C PHE A 39 4.01 8.92 -2.51
N VAL A 40 4.52 8.06 -1.62
CA VAL A 40 5.54 8.42 -0.62
C VAL A 40 6.74 7.52 -0.83
N LYS A 41 7.81 8.08 -1.39
CA LYS A 41 9.07 7.39 -1.71
C LYS A 41 10.14 7.77 -0.67
N ASN A 42 11.27 7.07 -0.72
CA ASN A 42 12.37 7.22 0.25
C ASN A 42 11.94 7.00 1.72
N ILE A 43 11.02 6.05 1.91
CA ILE A 43 10.55 5.61 3.22
C ILE A 43 10.27 4.11 3.18
N ASP A 44 10.67 3.43 4.24
CA ASP A 44 10.41 2.01 4.41
C ASP A 44 8.97 1.78 4.91
N PRO A 45 8.29 0.73 4.41
CA PRO A 45 6.91 0.45 4.74
C PRO A 45 6.75 -0.21 6.12
N GLU A 46 7.28 0.43 7.16
CA GLU A 46 7.21 -0.08 8.54
C GLU A 46 5.82 0.10 9.15
N PRO A 47 5.35 -0.84 9.99
CA PRO A 47 4.03 -0.76 10.62
C PRO A 47 3.79 0.54 11.40
N ASP A 48 4.80 1.05 12.10
CA ASP A 48 4.66 2.26 12.92
C ASP A 48 4.48 3.52 12.08
N ILE A 49 5.19 3.63 10.95
CA ILE A 49 5.03 4.71 9.99
C ILE A 49 3.62 4.68 9.39
N ILE A 50 3.17 3.50 8.97
CA ILE A 50 1.84 3.28 8.40
C ILE A 50 0.74 3.67 9.39
N ASN A 51 0.85 3.23 10.64
CA ASN A 51 -0.11 3.56 11.70
C ASN A 51 -0.08 5.06 12.03
N THR A 52 1.10 5.66 12.08
CA THR A 52 1.28 7.09 12.37
C THR A 52 0.60 7.95 11.31
N ILE A 53 0.76 7.63 10.01
CA ILE A 53 0.08 8.35 8.93
C ILE A 53 -1.44 8.19 9.05
N LYS A 54 -1.93 6.96 9.24
CA LYS A 54 -3.38 6.69 9.38
C LYS A 54 -4.02 7.45 10.53
N GLN A 55 -3.32 7.62 11.64
CA GLN A 55 -3.85 8.28 12.83
C GLN A 55 -3.76 9.81 12.75
N LYS A 56 -2.73 10.35 12.10
CA LYS A 56 -2.43 11.79 12.10
C LYS A 56 -2.86 12.54 10.84
N VAL A 57 -3.15 11.86 9.74
CA VAL A 57 -3.53 12.46 8.45
C VAL A 57 -4.96 12.03 8.10
N TYR A 58 -5.94 12.87 8.46
CA TYR A 58 -7.37 12.54 8.36
C TYR A 58 -7.87 12.39 6.92
N GLU A 59 -7.16 12.96 5.95
CA GLU A 59 -7.46 12.88 4.52
C GLU A 59 -7.18 11.47 3.94
N VAL A 60 -6.41 10.65 4.66
CA VAL A 60 -6.00 9.31 4.25
C VAL A 60 -7.06 8.27 4.58
N GLU A 61 -7.55 7.58 3.55
CA GLU A 61 -8.44 6.43 3.72
C GLU A 61 -7.66 5.13 3.95
N LYS A 62 -6.57 4.94 3.19
CA LYS A 62 -5.73 3.73 3.27
C LYS A 62 -4.27 4.06 3.01
N VAL A 63 -3.41 3.35 3.72
CA VAL A 63 -1.96 3.33 3.50
C VAL A 63 -1.58 1.91 3.09
N LEU A 64 -1.05 1.77 1.89
CA LEU A 64 -0.71 0.50 1.26
C LEU A 64 0.82 0.39 1.18
N PRO A 65 1.44 -0.56 1.89
CA PRO A 65 2.86 -0.81 1.74
C PRO A 65 3.17 -1.39 0.37
N VAL A 66 4.23 -0.90 -0.26
CA VAL A 66 4.74 -1.45 -1.52
C VAL A 66 6.07 -2.12 -1.24
N TYR A 67 6.08 -3.46 -1.32
CA TYR A 67 7.23 -4.30 -0.95
C TYR A 67 8.21 -4.56 -2.10
N ALA A 68 7.79 -4.33 -3.35
CA ALA A 68 8.63 -4.45 -4.52
C ALA A 68 8.10 -3.57 -5.67
N SER A 69 9.02 -3.20 -6.57
CA SER A 69 8.71 -2.54 -7.84
C SER A 69 9.51 -3.23 -8.94
N CYS A 70 8.88 -3.49 -10.08
CA CYS A 70 9.49 -4.15 -11.23
C CYS A 70 8.99 -3.50 -12.53
N LYS A 71 9.51 -3.96 -13.67
CA LYS A 71 8.98 -3.57 -14.98
C LYS A 71 7.58 -4.15 -15.15
N ALA A 72 6.74 -3.44 -15.90
CA ALA A 72 5.37 -3.86 -16.19
C ALA A 72 5.32 -4.95 -17.28
N SER A 73 5.90 -6.11 -16.99
CA SER A 73 5.85 -7.32 -17.81
C SER A 73 5.47 -8.52 -16.95
N ILE A 74 4.79 -9.50 -17.53
CA ILE A 74 4.25 -10.66 -16.81
C ILE A 74 5.35 -11.41 -16.04
N ASP A 75 6.50 -11.65 -16.66
CA ASP A 75 7.60 -12.40 -16.04
C ASP A 75 8.16 -11.69 -14.80
N GLU A 76 8.54 -10.41 -14.95
CA GLU A 76 9.07 -9.56 -13.87
C GLU A 76 8.08 -9.39 -12.71
N ILE A 77 6.78 -9.21 -13.02
CA ILE A 77 5.73 -9.10 -12.00
C ILE A 77 5.61 -10.42 -11.23
N SER A 78 5.60 -11.56 -11.95
CA SER A 78 5.45 -12.88 -11.34
C SER A 78 6.63 -13.21 -10.43
N GLU A 79 7.85 -12.93 -10.89
CA GLU A 79 9.06 -13.15 -10.12
C GLU A 79 9.12 -12.25 -8.87
N ALA A 80 8.84 -10.95 -9.02
CA ALA A 80 8.82 -10.01 -7.90
C ALA A 80 7.76 -10.39 -6.86
N ALA A 81 6.56 -10.76 -7.31
CA ALA A 81 5.48 -11.21 -6.43
C ALA A 81 5.86 -12.48 -5.67
N ALA A 82 6.46 -13.48 -6.34
CA ALA A 82 6.92 -14.71 -5.70
C ALA A 82 7.98 -14.43 -4.62
N LYS A 83 8.96 -13.57 -4.91
CA LYS A 83 10.00 -13.16 -3.94
C LYS A 83 9.42 -12.45 -2.71
N VAL A 84 8.43 -11.59 -2.91
CA VAL A 84 7.72 -10.92 -1.80
C VAL A 84 6.90 -11.93 -1.01
N ALA A 85 6.18 -12.84 -1.67
CA ALA A 85 5.37 -13.87 -1.02
C ALA A 85 6.21 -14.75 -0.08
N LEU A 86 7.39 -15.19 -0.51
CA LEU A 86 8.30 -16.01 0.32
C LEU A 86 8.71 -15.33 1.64
N ARG A 87 8.67 -13.99 1.71
CA ARG A 87 9.05 -13.23 2.91
C ARG A 87 7.86 -12.93 3.83
N LEU A 88 6.66 -12.93 3.27
CA LEU A 88 5.45 -12.46 3.97
C LEU A 88 4.43 -13.57 4.24
N ILE A 89 4.58 -14.73 3.59
CA ILE A 89 3.63 -15.83 3.60
C ILE A 89 4.35 -17.11 4.03
N SER A 90 3.87 -17.73 5.10
CA SER A 90 4.35 -19.02 5.61
C SER A 90 3.67 -20.18 4.88
N LYS A 91 4.24 -21.39 4.93
CA LYS A 91 3.64 -22.59 4.30
C LYS A 91 2.22 -22.92 4.77
N ASN A 92 1.88 -22.51 6.00
CA ASN A 92 0.55 -22.74 6.59
C ASN A 92 -0.44 -21.60 6.30
N ASP A 93 0.03 -20.52 5.68
CA ASP A 93 -0.79 -19.38 5.36
C ASP A 93 -1.57 -19.67 4.07
N THR A 94 -2.89 -19.76 4.19
CA THR A 94 -3.79 -19.81 3.03
C THR A 94 -4.29 -18.42 2.69
N PHE A 95 -4.74 -18.21 1.44
CA PHE A 95 -5.37 -16.95 1.04
C PHE A 95 -6.50 -16.53 2.00
N ALA A 96 -7.27 -17.50 2.49
CA ALA A 96 -8.33 -17.27 3.48
C ALA A 96 -7.82 -16.89 4.88
N SER A 97 -6.64 -17.37 5.28
CA SER A 97 -6.02 -17.07 6.58
C SER A 97 -5.28 -15.73 6.61
N ILE A 98 -4.65 -15.33 5.50
CA ILE A 98 -3.91 -14.06 5.40
C ILE A 98 -4.86 -12.88 5.22
N TYR A 99 -5.96 -13.09 4.50
CA TYR A 99 -6.89 -12.02 4.15
C TYR A 99 -7.46 -11.26 5.36
N PRO A 100 -7.93 -11.91 6.44
CA PRO A 100 -8.37 -11.22 7.66
C PRO A 100 -7.25 -10.38 8.31
N ILE A 101 -6.01 -10.87 8.26
CA ILE A 101 -4.85 -10.18 8.83
C ILE A 101 -4.54 -8.92 8.02
N LEU A 102 -4.49 -9.02 6.69
CA LEU A 102 -4.29 -7.86 5.81
C LEU A 102 -5.47 -6.88 5.87
N THR A 103 -6.69 -7.38 6.05
CA THR A 103 -7.88 -6.55 6.28
C THR A 103 -7.72 -5.75 7.57
N LYS A 104 -7.27 -6.40 8.65
CA LYS A 104 -7.06 -5.75 9.96
C LYS A 104 -5.90 -4.76 9.95
N LEU A 105 -4.78 -5.12 9.31
CA LEU A 105 -3.57 -4.28 9.25
C LEU A 105 -3.70 -3.12 8.26
N TYR A 106 -4.30 -3.35 7.09
CA TYR A 106 -4.32 -2.39 5.97
C TYR A 106 -5.71 -1.88 5.59
N GLY A 107 -6.77 -2.33 6.24
CA GLY A 107 -8.14 -1.91 5.92
C GLY A 107 -8.61 -2.35 4.53
N LEU A 108 -8.01 -3.40 3.97
CA LEU A 108 -8.34 -3.91 2.64
C LEU A 108 -9.64 -4.71 2.67
N LYS A 109 -10.55 -4.46 1.73
CA LYS A 109 -11.75 -5.29 1.51
C LYS A 109 -11.55 -6.00 0.17
N PHE A 110 -11.43 -7.32 0.18
CA PHE A 110 -11.38 -8.16 -1.03
C PHE A 110 -12.73 -8.84 -1.24
N SER A 111 -13.19 -8.86 -2.49
CA SER A 111 -14.38 -9.58 -2.94
C SER A 111 -14.02 -11.03 -3.25
N THR A 112 -14.55 -11.98 -2.50
CA THR A 112 -14.29 -13.41 -2.72
C THR A 112 -15.18 -13.92 -3.86
N THR A 113 -14.70 -13.89 -5.11
CA THR A 113 -15.35 -14.66 -6.18
C THR A 113 -14.83 -16.09 -6.11
N ARG A 114 -15.59 -16.98 -5.46
CA ARG A 114 -15.28 -18.39 -5.17
C ARG A 114 -15.31 -19.34 -6.38
N HIS A 115 -15.24 -18.84 -7.61
CA HIS A 115 -15.29 -19.68 -8.80
C HIS A 115 -14.01 -19.49 -9.59
N LEU A 116 -13.09 -20.45 -9.54
CA LEU A 116 -12.06 -20.78 -10.55
C LEU A 116 -10.91 -21.58 -9.91
N PHE A 117 -11.20 -22.62 -9.13
CA PHE A 117 -10.28 -23.74 -8.88
C PHE A 117 -11.14 -24.95 -8.50
N GLN A 118 -11.76 -25.57 -9.51
CA GLN A 118 -12.06 -27.00 -9.54
C GLN A 118 -11.34 -27.56 -10.76
#